data_AF-A0A0R6LV31-F1
#
_entry.id   AF-A0A0R6LV31-F1
#
_cell.length_a   1.000
_cell.length_b   1.000
_cell.length_c   1.000
_cell.angle_alpha   90.00
_cell.angle_beta   90.00
_cell.angle_gamma   90.00
#
_symmetry.space_group_name_H-M   'P 1'
#
loop_
_entity.id
_entity.type
_entity.pdbx_description
1 polymer ?
#
loop_
_entity_poly.entity_id
_entity_poly.type
_entity_poly.pdbx_seq_one_letter_code
_entity_poly.pdbx_strand_id
1 'polypeptide(L)'
;MTDTLMLMVVASFDWPSLNPNDYTRAEMLNLLVTAMVAGLRQYYWILTLRLSIQWFPNINPYIHPMYSLLHATDFFLKEFDDIVPTVLGMDMSSMCAFIFLEWIIRTLESITFTEPPLF
;
A
#
# COMPACT_ATOMS: atom_id res chain seq x y z
N MET A 1 -30.36 -25.77 -12.26
CA MET A 1 -29.51 -26.28 -11.16
C MET A 1 -28.33 -25.36 -10.87
N THR A 2 -27.86 -24.58 -11.85
CA THR A 2 -26.78 -23.59 -11.71
C THR A 2 -27.22 -22.30 -11.00
N ASP A 3 -28.41 -21.75 -11.27
CA ASP A 3 -28.87 -20.47 -10.66
C ASP A 3 -29.13 -20.56 -9.14
N THR A 4 -29.65 -21.69 -8.68
CA THR A 4 -29.94 -21.93 -7.26
C THR A 4 -28.68 -22.05 -6.42
N LEU A 5 -27.59 -22.58 -6.98
CA LEU A 5 -26.30 -22.65 -6.28
C LEU A 5 -25.59 -21.29 -6.26
N MET A 6 -25.72 -20.48 -7.30
CA MET A 6 -25.20 -19.10 -7.31
C MET A 6 -25.88 -18.23 -6.25
N LEU A 7 -27.19 -18.38 -6.05
CA LEU A 7 -27.93 -17.65 -5.00
C LEU A 7 -27.56 -18.11 -3.59
N MET A 8 -27.28 -19.41 -3.39
CA MET A 8 -26.79 -19.91 -2.09
C MET A 8 -25.36 -19.42 -1.78
N VAL A 9 -24.48 -19.32 -2.78
CA VAL A 9 -23.13 -18.76 -2.62
C VAL A 9 -23.19 -17.27 -2.26
N VAL A 10 -24.04 -16.49 -2.93
CA VAL A 10 -24.24 -15.06 -2.63
C VAL A 10 -24.89 -14.85 -1.25
N ALA A 11 -25.84 -15.70 -0.86
CA ALA A 11 -26.49 -15.60 0.46
C ALA A 11 -25.60 -16.03 1.64
N SER A 12 -24.59 -16.86 1.40
CA SER A 12 -23.57 -17.19 2.41
C SER A 12 -22.48 -16.13 2.55
N PHE A 13 -22.42 -15.18 1.62
CA PHE A 13 -21.57 -13.99 1.70
C PHE A 13 -22.36 -12.90 2.41
N ASP A 14 -22.42 -12.99 3.73
CA ASP A 14 -22.93 -11.90 4.56
C ASP A 14 -22.01 -10.69 4.37
N TRP A 15 -22.44 -9.72 3.56
CA TRP A 15 -21.79 -8.42 3.51
C TRP A 15 -21.88 -7.84 4.93
N PRO A 16 -20.76 -7.44 5.56
CA PRO A 16 -20.81 -6.82 6.88
C PRO A 16 -21.76 -5.62 6.80
N SER A 17 -22.83 -5.65 7.61
CA SER A 17 -23.80 -4.57 7.63
C SER A 17 -23.07 -3.29 8.00
N LEU A 18 -22.95 -2.36 7.05
CA LEU A 18 -22.34 -1.04 7.24
C LEU A 18 -23.26 -0.14 8.09
N ASN A 19 -23.68 -0.62 9.26
CA ASN A 19 -24.43 0.14 10.24
C ASN A 19 -23.41 0.86 11.14
N PRO A 20 -23.30 2.20 11.06
CA PRO A 20 -22.31 2.95 11.84
C PRO A 20 -22.46 2.79 13.35
N ASN A 21 -23.61 2.30 13.82
CA ASN A 21 -23.92 2.19 15.23
C ASN A 21 -23.43 0.88 15.86
N ASP A 22 -23.11 -0.12 15.04
CA ASP A 22 -22.67 -1.44 15.50
C ASP A 22 -21.15 -1.48 15.74
N TYR A 23 -20.42 -0.53 15.15
CA TYR A 23 -18.96 -0.44 15.31
C TYR A 23 -18.59 0.47 16.47
N THR A 24 -17.79 -0.05 17.40
CA THR A 24 -17.19 0.80 18.44
C THR A 24 -16.25 1.81 17.79
N ARG A 25 -16.11 3.01 18.38
CA ARG A 25 -15.18 4.04 17.90
C ARG A 25 -13.75 3.50 17.69
N ALA A 26 -13.31 2.56 18.52
CA ALA A 26 -12.02 1.89 18.40
C ALA A 26 -11.92 1.06 17.11
N GLU A 27 -12.96 0.31 16.75
CA GLU A 27 -13.01 -0.47 15.52
C GLU A 27 -12.99 0.41 14.27
N MET A 28 -13.71 1.54 14.29
CA MET A 28 -13.66 2.52 13.19
C MET A 28 -12.25 3.08 12.98
N LEU A 29 -11.53 3.38 14.07
CA LEU A 29 -10.15 3.86 14.01
C LEU A 29 -9.20 2.75 13.52
N ASN A 30 -9.36 1.52 13.99
CA ASN A 30 -8.58 0.37 13.52
C ASN A 30 -8.79 0.10 12.02
N LEU A 31 -10.03 0.24 11.53
CA LEU A 31 -10.34 0.10 10.11
C LEU A 31 -9.67 1.19 9.27
N LEU A 32 -9.65 2.43 9.77
CA LEU A 32 -8.96 3.54 9.11
C LEU A 32 -7.44 3.29 9.04
N VAL A 33 -6.82 2.87 10.16
CA VAL A 33 -5.39 2.50 10.19
C VAL A 33 -5.10 1.37 9.20
N THR A 34 -5.94 0.34 9.19
CA THR A 34 -5.79 -0.81 8.27
C THR A 34 -5.89 -0.38 6.81
N ALA A 35 -6.82 0.51 6.47
CA ALA A 35 -6.95 1.05 5.12
C ALA A 35 -5.72 1.87 4.70
N MET A 36 -5.16 2.68 5.60
CA MET A 36 -3.92 3.43 5.36
C MET A 36 -2.73 2.51 5.12
N VAL A 37 -2.58 1.47 5.96
CA VAL A 37 -1.52 0.45 5.81
C VAL A 37 -1.66 -0.27 4.47
N ALA A 38 -2.87 -0.66 4.08
CA ALA A 38 -3.12 -1.30 2.78
C ALA A 38 -2.71 -0.39 1.60
N GLY A 39 -3.01 0.91 1.68
CA GLY A 39 -2.57 1.89 0.68
C GLY A 39 -1.05 2.03 0.59
N LEU A 40 -0.35 2.14 1.73
CA LEU A 40 1.12 2.21 1.77
C LEU A 40 1.77 0.94 1.23
N ARG A 41 1.19 -0.23 1.54
CA ARG A 41 1.66 -1.53 1.04
C ARG A 41 1.46 -1.65 -0.48
N GLN A 42 0.38 -1.11 -1.02
CA GLN A 42 0.20 -1.00 -2.47
C GLN A 42 1.27 -0.10 -3.10
N TYR A 43 1.60 1.02 -2.46
CA TYR A 43 2.64 1.93 -2.93
C TYR A 43 4.05 1.28 -2.90
N TYR A 44 4.35 0.45 -1.91
CA TYR A 44 5.57 -0.35 -1.85
C TYR A 44 5.75 -1.23 -3.11
N TRP A 45 4.68 -1.88 -3.56
CA TRP A 45 4.71 -2.68 -4.78
C TRP A 45 4.95 -1.85 -6.04
N ILE A 46 4.37 -0.65 -6.11
CA ILE A 46 4.58 0.30 -7.23
C ILE A 46 6.06 0.71 -7.32
N LEU A 47 6.70 1.04 -6.18
CA LEU A 47 8.14 1.30 -6.11
C LEU A 47 8.98 0.10 -6.54
N THR A 48 8.58 -1.11 -6.15
CA THR A 48 9.25 -2.36 -6.54
C THR A 48 9.20 -2.58 -8.05
N LEU A 49 8.04 -2.29 -8.67
CA LEU A 49 7.90 -2.35 -10.12
C LEU A 49 8.81 -1.32 -10.81
N ARG A 50 8.84 -0.06 -10.35
CA ARG A 50 9.74 0.98 -10.89
C ARG A 50 11.20 0.55 -10.86
N LEU A 51 11.68 0.08 -9.69
CA LEU A 51 13.06 -0.39 -9.53
C LEU A 51 13.37 -1.53 -10.49
N SER A 52 12.46 -2.49 -10.62
CA SER A 52 12.61 -3.62 -11.54
C SER A 52 12.76 -3.14 -12.98
N ILE A 53 11.94 -2.19 -13.43
CA ILE A 53 11.99 -1.63 -14.79
C ILE A 53 13.31 -0.88 -15.04
N GLN A 54 13.74 -0.03 -14.10
CA GLN A 54 15.01 0.71 -14.22
C GLN A 54 16.22 -0.22 -14.26
N TRP A 55 16.14 -1.39 -13.61
CA TRP A 55 17.23 -2.37 -13.58
C TRP A 55 17.28 -3.24 -14.84
N PHE A 56 16.22 -3.30 -15.66
CA PHE A 56 16.25 -4.01 -16.94
C PHE A 56 16.81 -3.12 -18.06
N PRO A 57 18.05 -3.34 -18.55
CA PRO A 57 18.70 -2.45 -19.52
C PRO A 57 18.05 -2.44 -20.90
N ASN A 58 17.14 -3.38 -21.19
CA ASN A 58 16.48 -3.53 -22.48
C ASN A 58 15.07 -2.90 -22.54
N ILE A 59 14.56 -2.37 -21.42
CA ILE A 59 13.23 -1.77 -21.35
C ILE A 59 13.39 -0.25 -21.40
N ASN A 60 12.75 0.41 -22.37
CA ASN A 60 12.69 1.88 -22.39
C ASN A 60 11.67 2.37 -21.35
N PRO A 61 12.08 3.04 -20.27
CA PRO A 61 11.17 3.49 -19.21
C PRO A 61 10.27 4.66 -19.65
N TYR A 62 10.65 5.36 -20.73
CA TYR A 62 9.98 6.56 -21.23
C TYR A 62 8.81 6.26 -22.19
N ILE A 63 8.40 5.00 -22.29
CA ILE A 63 7.17 4.62 -22.98
C ILE A 63 5.97 4.76 -22.04
N HIS A 64 4.84 5.27 -22.53
CA HIS A 64 3.56 5.15 -21.81
C HIS A 64 3.19 3.65 -21.78
N PRO A 65 2.85 2.99 -20.65
CA PRO A 65 2.40 3.45 -19.32
C PRO A 65 3.48 3.54 -18.24
N MET A 66 4.73 3.18 -18.55
CA MET A 66 5.85 3.17 -17.60
C MET A 66 6.23 4.60 -17.17
N TYR A 67 6.10 5.57 -18.07
CA TYR A 67 6.31 6.99 -17.76
C TYR A 67 5.38 7.50 -16.64
N SER A 68 4.12 7.04 -16.61
CA SER A 68 3.19 7.41 -15.54
C SER A 68 3.61 6.83 -14.18
N LEU A 69 4.23 5.64 -14.17
CA LEU A 69 4.75 5.01 -12.97
C LEU A 69 5.96 5.77 -12.41
N LEU A 70 6.87 6.20 -13.29
CA LEU A 70 7.99 7.07 -12.94
C LEU A 70 7.46 8.37 -12.32
N HIS A 71 6.54 9.05 -13.00
CA HIS A 71 6.00 10.31 -12.50
C HIS A 71 5.29 10.19 -11.14
N ALA A 72 4.55 9.08 -10.93
CA ALA A 72 3.86 8.83 -9.66
C ALA A 72 4.84 8.55 -8.50
N THR A 73 5.98 7.93 -8.79
CA THR A 73 6.99 7.59 -7.76
C THR A 73 8.03 8.70 -7.56
N ASP A 74 8.28 9.52 -8.58
CA ASP A 74 9.23 10.64 -8.54
C ASP A 74 8.87 11.69 -7.49
N PHE A 75 7.57 11.96 -7.27
CA PHE A 75 7.15 12.90 -6.23
C PHE A 75 7.67 12.51 -4.83
N PHE A 76 7.75 11.20 -4.55
CA PHE A 76 8.26 10.70 -3.29
C PHE A 76 9.78 10.56 -3.29
N LEU A 77 10.37 10.05 -4.38
CA LEU A 77 11.82 9.81 -4.44
C LEU A 77 12.64 11.09 -4.55
N LYS A 78 12.09 12.16 -5.11
CA LYS A 78 12.77 13.46 -5.21
C LYS A 78 13.28 13.97 -3.86
N GLU A 79 12.55 13.70 -2.78
CA GLU A 79 12.97 14.10 -1.43
C GLU A 79 14.21 13.32 -0.95
N PHE A 80 14.37 12.07 -1.41
CA PHE A 80 15.52 11.22 -1.07
C PHE A 80 16.69 11.40 -2.04
N ASP A 81 16.42 11.77 -3.29
CA ASP A 81 17.43 12.04 -4.33
C ASP A 81 18.36 13.20 -3.94
N ASP A 82 17.82 14.25 -3.32
CA ASP A 82 18.62 15.40 -2.89
C ASP A 82 19.50 15.06 -1.66
N ILE A 83 19.15 14.02 -0.91
CA ILE A 83 19.87 13.59 0.30
C ILE A 83 20.96 12.56 -0.04
N VAL A 84 20.69 11.65 -0.98
CA VAL A 84 21.54 10.49 -1.25
C VAL A 84 22.20 10.64 -2.62
N PRO A 85 23.54 10.76 -2.70
CA PRO A 85 24.22 10.81 -3.99
C PRO A 85 24.03 9.51 -4.76
N THR A 86 23.90 9.60 -6.09
CA THR A 86 23.88 8.43 -6.98
C THR A 86 25.23 7.71 -6.93
N VAL A 87 25.31 6.61 -6.19
CA VAL A 87 26.52 5.77 -6.10
C VAL A 87 26.43 4.64 -7.14
N LEU A 88 27.48 4.50 -7.96
CA LEU A 88 27.66 3.39 -8.92
C LEU A 88 26.61 3.26 -10.04
N GLY A 89 25.87 4.34 -10.36
CA GLY A 89 24.80 4.28 -11.37
C GLY A 89 23.59 3.45 -10.94
N MET A 90 23.54 3.03 -9.68
CA MET A 90 22.38 2.40 -9.04
C MET A 90 21.59 3.45 -8.27
N ASP A 91 20.27 3.30 -8.30
CA ASP A 91 19.32 4.23 -7.71
C ASP A 91 19.24 4.01 -6.18
N MET A 92 20.18 4.58 -5.42
CA MET A 92 20.28 4.43 -3.96
C MET A 92 19.14 5.13 -3.20
N SER A 93 18.60 6.19 -3.79
CA SER A 93 17.42 6.90 -3.28
C SER A 93 16.23 5.95 -3.10
N SER A 94 15.99 5.09 -4.09
CA SER A 94 14.95 4.05 -4.02
C SER A 94 15.14 3.11 -2.82
N MET A 95 16.39 2.75 -2.46
CA MET A 95 16.66 1.89 -1.31
C MET A 95 16.33 2.58 0.03
N CYS A 96 16.73 3.84 0.19
CA CYS A 96 16.38 4.62 1.38
C CYS A 96 14.86 4.79 1.50
N ALA A 97 14.19 5.05 0.39
CA ALA A 97 12.74 5.17 0.31
C ALA A 97 12.02 3.87 0.75
N PHE A 98 12.53 2.69 0.37
CA PHE A 98 12.00 1.41 0.84
C PHE A 98 12.13 1.24 2.36
N ILE A 99 13.30 1.55 2.92
CA ILE A 99 13.53 1.44 4.36
C ILE A 99 12.60 2.38 5.13
N PHE A 100 12.47 3.62 4.67
CA PHE A 100 11.58 4.60 5.28
C PHE A 100 10.11 4.19 5.19
N LEU A 101 9.66 3.73 4.03
CA LEU A 101 8.29 3.28 3.82
C LEU A 101 7.95 2.06 4.70
N GLU A 102 8.84 1.08 4.77
CA GLU A 102 8.68 -0.10 5.63
C GLU A 102 8.64 0.28 7.11
N TRP A 103 9.45 1.26 7.53
CA TRP A 103 9.42 1.78 8.89
C TRP A 103 8.07 2.44 9.24
N ILE A 104 7.49 3.23 8.33
CA ILE A 104 6.16 3.83 8.51
C ILE A 104 5.10 2.73 8.63
N ILE A 105 5.11 1.75 7.73
CA ILE A 105 4.13 0.64 7.72
C ILE A 105 4.16 -0.09 9.06
N ARG A 106 5.34 -0.49 9.53
CA ARG A 106 5.49 -1.19 10.82
C ARG A 106 5.04 -0.35 12.00
N THR A 107 5.32 0.95 11.97
CA THR A 107 4.89 1.87 13.03
C THR A 107 3.36 1.98 13.06
N LEU A 108 2.71 2.12 11.90
CA LEU A 108 1.25 2.14 11.82
C LEU A 108 0.61 0.82 12.25
N GLU A 109 1.16 -0.32 11.83
CA GLU A 109 0.67 -1.64 12.22
C GLU A 109 0.77 -1.89 13.74
N SER A 110 1.75 -1.26 14.41
CA SER A 110 1.86 -1.35 15.87
C SER A 110 0.75 -0.59 16.61
N ILE A 111 0.06 0.33 15.94
CA ILE A 111 -1.02 1.14 16.53
C ILE A 111 -2.32 0.34 16.39
N THR A 112 -2.69 -0.36 17.46
CA THR A 112 -4.02 -0.96 17.61
C THR A 112 -4.76 -0.29 18.76
N PHE A 113 -5.97 0.18 18.49
CA PHE A 113 -6.85 0.70 19.52
C PHE A 113 -7.66 -0.46 20.10
N THR A 114 -7.33 -0.87 21.33
CA THR A 114 -8.15 -1.84 22.06
C THR A 114 -9.20 -1.09 22.88
N GLU A 115 -10.42 -1.60 22.89
CA GLU A 115 -11.44 -1.14 23.82
C GLU A 115 -11.20 -1.75 25.21
N PRO A 116 -11.49 -0.99 26.29
CA PRO A 116 -11.43 -1.53 27.64
C PRO A 116 -12.42 -2.70 27.77
N PRO A 117 -12.07 -3.77 28.49
CA PRO A 117 -12.98 -4.89 28.68
C PRO A 117 -14.27 -4.39 29.32
N LEU A 118 -15.40 -4.72 28.69
CA LEU A 118 -16.71 -4.51 29.30
C LEU A 118 -16.80 -5.46 30.49
N PHE A 119 -16.90 -4.89 31.69
CA PHE A 119 -17.12 -5.64 32.94
C PHE A 119 -18.41 -6.46 32.88
#